data_AF-A0A4V1RKW5-F1
#
_entry.id   AF-A0A4V1RKW5-F1
#
_cell.length_a   1.000
_cell.length_b   1.000
_cell.length_c   1.000
_cell.angle_alpha   90.00
_cell.angle_beta   90.00
_cell.angle_gamma   90.00
#
_symmetry.space_group_name_H-M   'P 1'
#
loop_
_entity.id
_entity.type
_entity.pdbx_description
1 polymer ?
#
loop_
_entity_poly.entity_id
_entity_poly.type
_entity_poly.pdbx_seq_one_letter_code
_entity_poly.pdbx_strand_id
1 'polypeptide(L)' 'MPATTTSTTYTPDKTTLQIMSALSRGARPSDAAAASNVSSSTMRRKLAEAREEWELETNVQVVVTAVRRGLI' A
#
# COMPACT_ATOMS: atom_id res chain seq x y z
N MET A 1 1.69 17.74 -28.02
CA MET A 1 2.72 17.28 -27.07
C MET A 1 2.15 16.09 -26.32
N PRO A 2 2.64 14.85 -26.49
CA PRO A 2 2.30 13.80 -25.55
C PRO A 2 3.10 14.01 -24.28
N ALA A 3 2.41 14.17 -23.15
CA ALA A 3 3.04 14.06 -21.84
C ALA A 3 3.66 12.66 -21.74
N THR A 4 4.97 12.59 -21.62
CA THR A 4 5.66 11.39 -21.15
C THR A 4 5.20 11.14 -19.73
N THR A 5 4.11 10.39 -19.57
CA THR A 5 3.76 9.80 -18.28
C THR A 5 4.80 8.74 -18.02
N THR A 6 5.90 9.15 -17.38
CA THR A 6 6.88 8.24 -16.79
C THR A 6 6.10 7.38 -15.81
N SER A 7 5.67 6.19 -16.24
CA SER A 7 5.06 5.19 -15.37
C SER A 7 6.18 4.66 -14.49
N THR A 8 6.54 5.43 -13.46
CA THR A 8 7.42 4.99 -12.40
C THR A 8 6.74 3.78 -11.79
N THR A 9 7.30 2.60 -12.03
CA THR A 9 6.78 1.36 -11.46
C THR A 9 7.05 1.40 -9.97
N TYR A 10 6.15 2.03 -9.21
CA TYR A 10 6.25 2.06 -7.77
C TYR A 10 6.16 0.65 -7.24
N THR A 11 7.30 0.20 -6.71
CA THR A 11 7.43 -1.11 -6.10
C THR A 11 7.30 -0.91 -4.59
N PRO A 12 6.17 -1.27 -3.99
CA PRO A 12 5.99 -1.13 -2.55
C PRO A 12 7.03 -1.96 -1.81
N ASP A 13 7.56 -1.38 -0.73
CA ASP A 13 8.53 -2.03 0.13
C ASP A 13 7.96 -3.32 0.75
N LYS A 14 8.82 -4.28 1.12
CA LYS A 14 8.40 -5.58 1.66
C LYS A 14 7.50 -5.44 2.89
N THR A 15 7.76 -4.45 3.73
CA THR A 15 6.91 -4.13 4.90
C THR A 15 5.54 -3.62 4.45
N THR A 16 5.48 -2.77 3.43
CA THR A 16 4.22 -2.25 2.88
C THR A 16 3.37 -3.39 2.29
N LEU A 17 4.00 -4.33 1.58
CA LEU A 17 3.34 -5.53 1.07
C LEU A 17 2.79 -6.42 2.20
N GLN A 18 3.54 -6.62 3.28
CA GLN A 18 3.04 -7.37 4.44
C GLN A 18 1.83 -6.70 5.09
N ILE A 19 1.86 -5.38 5.25
CA ILE A 19 0.72 -4.60 5.76
C ILE A 19 -0.49 -4.77 4.84
N MET A 20 -0.32 -4.58 3.52
CA MET A 20 -1.39 -4.74 2.54
C MET A 20 -1.96 -6.16 2.53
N SER A 21 -1.10 -7.19 2.64
CA SER A 21 -1.51 -8.60 2.73
C SER A 21 -2.29 -8.90 4.01
N ALA A 22 -1.89 -8.34 5.15
CA ALA A 22 -2.63 -8.47 6.40
C ALA A 22 -4.00 -7.78 6.30
N LEU A 23 -4.05 -6.57 5.74
CA LEU A 23 -5.30 -5.84 5.51
C LEU A 23 -6.23 -6.58 4.53
N SER A 24 -5.69 -7.19 3.46
CA SER A 24 -6.48 -7.99 2.50
C SER A 24 -7.13 -9.22 3.14
N ARG A 25 -6.54 -9.75 4.22
CA ARG A 25 -7.08 -10.85 5.00
C ARG A 25 -8.11 -10.40 6.05
N GLY A 26 -8.42 -9.10 6.12
CA GLY A 26 -9.35 -8.52 7.10
C GLY A 26 -8.71 -8.21 8.46
N ALA A 27 -7.38 -8.22 8.57
CA ALA A 27 -6.71 -7.83 9.81
C ALA A 27 -6.99 -6.36 10.13
N ARG A 28 -7.08 -6.05 11.43
CA ARG A 28 -7.20 -4.66 11.89
C ARG A 28 -5.90 -3.92 11.56
N PRO A 29 -5.95 -2.62 11.23
CA PRO A 29 -4.75 -1.84 10.93
C PRO A 29 -3.72 -1.85 12.08
N SER A 30 -4.19 -1.86 13.33
CA SER A 30 -3.32 -1.98 14.51
C SER A 30 -2.59 -3.34 14.57
N ASP A 31 -3.26 -4.40 14.14
CA ASP A 31 -2.73 -5.77 14.14
C ASP A 31 -1.75 -5.97 12.97
N ALA A 32 -2.07 -5.43 11.79
CA ALA A 32 -1.18 -5.41 10.64
C ALA A 32 0.12 -4.63 10.92
N ALA A 33 0.02 -3.51 11.65
CA ALA A 33 1.17 -2.71 12.08
C ALA A 33 2.06 -3.52 13.05
N ALA A 34 1.45 -4.17 14.05
CA ALA A 34 2.15 -5.02 15.01
C ALA A 34 2.83 -6.22 14.33
N ALA A 35 2.12 -6.92 13.44
CA ALA A 35 2.63 -8.05 12.68
C ALA A 35 3.82 -7.66 11.78
N SER A 36 3.85 -6.40 11.32
CA SER A 36 4.92 -5.86 10.47
C SER A 36 6.01 -5.12 11.25
N ASN A 37 5.96 -5.16 12.60
CA ASN A 37 6.88 -4.49 13.52
C ASN A 37 7.09 -2.99 13.22
N VAL A 38 6.02 -2.28 12.83
CA VAL A 38 6.04 -0.84 12.55
C VAL A 38 4.98 -0.11 13.34
N SER A 39 5.29 1.12 13.76
CA SER A 39 4.31 2.00 14.40
C SER A 39 3.17 2.35 13.44
N SER A 40 1.96 2.55 13.98
CA SER A 40 0.77 2.98 13.23
C SER A 40 1.01 4.24 12.40
N SER A 41 1.82 5.17 12.89
CA SER A 41 2.22 6.38 12.16
C SER A 41 3.05 6.06 10.90
N THR A 42 4.00 5.14 11.01
CA THR A 42 4.83 4.69 9.88
C THR A 42 3.99 3.92 8.86
N MET A 43 3.07 3.07 9.32
CA MET A 43 2.12 2.38 8.45
C MET A 43 1.23 3.36 7.68
N ARG A 44 0.67 4.36 8.36
CA ARG A 44 -0.16 5.40 7.72
C ARG A 44 0.63 6.19 6.68
N ARG A 45 1.89 6.54 6.99
CA ARG A 45 2.78 7.24 6.04
C ARG A 45 3.03 6.39 4.80
N LYS A 46 3.40 5.12 4.96
CA LYS A 46 3.62 4.20 3.83
C LYS A 46 2.38 3.97 2.97
N LEU A 47 1.20 3.87 3.60
CA LEU A 47 -0.07 3.75 2.87
C LEU A 47 -0.44 5.05 2.15
N ALA A 48 -0.16 6.22 2.75
CA ALA A 48 -0.34 7.51 2.10
C ALA A 48 0.57 7.65 0.88
N GLU A 49 1.85 7.28 1.00
CA GLU A 49 2.79 7.27 -0.14
C GLU A 49 2.30 6.36 -1.28
N ALA A 50 1.89 5.12 -0.96
CA ALA A 50 1.32 4.21 -1.95
C ALA A 50 0.01 4.71 -2.56
N ARG A 51 -0.78 5.48 -1.79
CA ARG A 51 -2.03 6.07 -2.23
C ARG A 51 -1.78 7.24 -3.19
N GLU A 52 -0.87 8.15 -2.86
CA GLU A 52 -0.51 9.29 -3.71
C GLU A 52 0.07 8.82 -5.04
N GLU A 53 0.96 7.85 -5.00
CA GLU A 53 1.60 7.30 -6.20
C GLU A 53 0.63 6.53 -7.10
N TRP A 54 -0.37 5.85 -6.52
CA TRP A 54 -1.39 5.14 -7.31
C TRP A 54 -2.61 6.01 -7.62
N GLU A 55 -2.58 7.28 -7.23
CA GLU A 55 -3.67 8.26 -7.40
C GLU A 55 -5.01 7.75 -6.82
N LEU A 56 -4.94 7.10 -5.66
CA LEU A 56 -6.09 6.49 -5.00
C LEU A 56 -6.65 7.40 -3.91
N GLU A 57 -7.92 7.22 -3.56
CA GLU A 57 -8.59 8.01 -2.53
C GLU A 57 -8.65 7.28 -1.19
N THR A 58 -8.70 5.95 -1.23
CA THR A 58 -8.96 5.12 -0.04
C THR A 58 -7.90 4.03 0.15
N ASN A 59 -7.52 3.77 1.41
CA ASN A 59 -6.60 2.67 1.75
C ASN A 59 -7.10 1.29 1.25
N VAL A 60 -8.41 1.10 1.17
CA VAL A 60 -9.01 -0.12 0.60
C VAL A 60 -8.69 -0.25 -0.88
N GLN A 61 -8.75 0.85 -1.65
CA GLN A 61 -8.37 0.83 -3.07
C GLN A 61 -6.89 0.48 -3.23
N VAL A 62 -6.03 0.95 -2.33
CA VAL A 62 -4.60 0.59 -2.31
C VAL A 62 -4.45 -0.92 -2.17
N VAL A 63 -5.09 -1.52 -1.17
CA VAL A 63 -5.04 -2.98 -0.95
C VAL A 63 -5.60 -3.74 -2.16
N VAL A 64 -6.75 -3.34 -2.70
CA VAL A 64 -7.35 -3.97 -3.89
C VAL A 64 -6.45 -3.85 -5.12
N THR A 65 -5.79 -2.71 -5.30
CA THR A 65 -4.85 -2.49 -6.41
C THR A 65 -3.61 -3.38 -6.25
N ALA A 66 -3.12 -3.57 -5.02
CA ALA A 66 -2.02 -4.49 -4.75
C ALA A 66 -2.39 -5.95 -5.10
N VAL A 67 -3.59 -6.40 -4.72
CA VAL A 67 -4.11 -7.74 -5.10
C VAL A 67 -4.27 -7.85 -6.62
N ARG A 68 -4.88 -6.85 -7.26
CA ARG A 68 -5.10 -6.86 -8.72
C ARG A 68 -3.80 -6.88 -9.54
N ARG A 69 -2.74 -6.29 -9.01
CA ARG A 69 -1.40 -6.31 -9.61
C ARG A 69 -0.62 -7.60 -9.31
N GLY A 70 -1.16 -8.51 -8.51
CA GLY A 70 -0.49 -9.76 -8.10
C GLY A 70 0.69 -9.53 -7.17
N LEU A 71 0.71 -8.40 -6.44
CA LEU A 71 1.77 -8.05 -5.49
C LEU A 71 1.60 -8.77 -4.15
N ILE A 72 0.39 -9.22 -3.83
CA ILE A 72 0.00 -9.96 -2.62
C ILE A 72 -1.06 -11.02 -2.92
#